data_AF-A0A1G9PE09-F1
#
_entry.id   AF-A0A1G9PE09-F1
#
_cell.length_a   1.000
_cell.length_b   1.000
_cell.length_c   1.000
_cell.angle_alpha   90.00
_cell.angle_beta   90.00
_cell.angle_gamma   90.00
#
_symmetry.space_group_name_H-M   'P 1'
#
loop_
_entity.id
_entity.type
_entity.pdbx_description
1 polymer ?
#
loop_
_entity_poly.entity_id
_entity_poly.type
_entity_poly.pdbx_seq_one_letter_code
_entity_poly.pdbx_strand_id
1 'polypeptide(L)'
;VKGWLNAEGETEEKVFDVVWSGDREPGADGKLPAIGNTVDAETGTFTNSIGAPELITVWTDPEFDPSLSAFYYARVLEIPTPRWTVYDAVRFGDEMPDDVPTSTQERAYTSPIWYTPSEG
;
A
#
# COMPACT_ATOMS: atom_id res chain seq x y z
N VAL A 1 0.37 -3.96 -8.39
CA VAL A 1 0.73 -5.38 -8.13
C VAL A 1 0.54 -6.14 -9.42
N LYS A 2 1.50 -6.98 -9.78
CA LYS A 2 1.47 -7.88 -10.94
C LYS A 2 1.46 -9.31 -10.43
N GLY A 3 0.58 -10.14 -10.94
CA GLY A 3 0.70 -11.59 -10.85
C GLY A 3 0.77 -12.21 -12.24
N TRP A 4 1.51 -13.29 -12.41
CA TRP A 4 1.64 -14.00 -13.69
C TRP A 4 1.89 -15.48 -13.50
N LEU A 5 1.75 -16.26 -14.57
CA LEU A 5 2.20 -17.64 -14.62
C LEU A 5 3.58 -17.69 -15.27
N ASN A 6 4.55 -18.33 -14.61
CA ASN A 6 5.88 -18.54 -15.19
C ASN A 6 5.85 -19.65 -16.28
N ALA A 7 7.00 -19.94 -16.90
CA ALA A 7 7.10 -20.93 -17.98
C ALA A 7 6.77 -22.35 -17.51
N GLU A 8 6.94 -22.63 -16.21
CA GLU A 8 6.61 -23.87 -15.53
C GLU A 8 5.13 -23.96 -15.13
N GLY A 9 4.35 -22.89 -15.32
CA GLY A 9 2.94 -22.80 -14.97
C GLY A 9 2.67 -22.47 -13.49
N GLU A 10 3.68 -22.03 -12.76
CA GLU A 10 3.57 -21.63 -11.36
C GLU A 10 3.17 -20.16 -11.23
N THR A 11 2.48 -19.82 -10.15
CA THR A 11 2.02 -18.44 -9.91
C THR A 11 3.10 -17.62 -9.24
N GLU A 12 3.39 -16.46 -9.83
CA GLU A 12 4.32 -15.46 -9.31
C GLU A 12 3.58 -14.17 -9.00
N GLU A 13 4.05 -13.43 -7.99
CA GLU A 13 3.56 -12.09 -7.66
C GLU A 13 4.72 -11.12 -7.42
N LYS A 14 4.58 -9.90 -7.92
CA LYS A 14 5.50 -8.80 -7.65
C LYS A 14 4.75 -7.49 -7.40
N VAL A 15 5.22 -6.75 -6.40
CA VAL A 15 4.75 -5.41 -6.07
C VAL A 15 5.72 -4.39 -6.64
N PHE A 16 5.18 -3.38 -7.30
CA PHE A 16 5.93 -2.22 -7.80
C PHE A 16 5.42 -0.98 -7.09
N ASP A 17 6.33 -0.16 -6.57
CA ASP A 17 6.03 1.18 -6.08
C ASP A 17 6.00 2.13 -7.28
N VAL A 18 4.82 2.66 -7.61
CA VAL A 18 4.56 3.35 -8.88
C VAL A 18 4.54 4.88 -8.73
N VAL A 19 3.95 5.37 -7.66
CA VAL A 19 3.86 6.80 -7.31
C VAL A 19 3.59 6.93 -5.82
N TRP A 20 4.11 7.97 -5.19
CA TRP A 20 3.96 8.20 -3.76
C TRP A 20 4.05 9.68 -3.41
N SER A 21 3.63 10.02 -2.19
CA SER A 21 3.65 11.38 -1.64
C SER A 21 4.98 11.74 -0.99
N GLY A 22 5.29 13.05 -1.04
CA GLY A 22 6.47 13.66 -0.44
C GLY A 22 7.76 13.32 -1.19
N ASP A 23 8.89 13.74 -0.63
CA ASP A 23 10.23 13.57 -1.22
C ASP A 23 10.90 12.26 -0.80
N ARG A 24 10.10 11.21 -0.53
CA ARG A 24 10.64 9.89 -0.20
C ARG A 24 11.30 9.30 -1.43
N GLU A 25 12.41 8.61 -1.25
CA GLU A 25 13.12 7.92 -2.33
C GLU A 25 13.39 6.47 -1.91
N PRO A 26 13.37 5.51 -2.85
CA PRO A 26 13.79 4.15 -2.57
C PRO A 26 15.21 4.10 -1.99
N GLY A 27 15.41 3.26 -0.98
CA GLY A 27 16.72 3.03 -0.39
C GLY A 27 17.67 2.25 -1.31
N ALA A 28 18.87 1.97 -0.81
CA ALA A 28 19.86 1.15 -1.53
C ALA A 28 19.38 -0.29 -1.82
N ASP A 29 18.36 -0.76 -1.09
CA ASP A 29 17.69 -2.06 -1.30
C ASP A 29 16.54 -1.97 -2.33
N GLY A 30 16.33 -0.80 -2.93
CA GLY A 30 15.26 -0.53 -3.89
C GLY A 30 13.87 -0.39 -3.26
N LYS A 31 13.75 -0.36 -1.93
CA LYS A 31 12.45 -0.27 -1.24
C LYS A 31 12.13 1.17 -0.86
N LEU A 32 10.90 1.59 -1.12
CA LEU A 32 10.40 2.87 -0.65
C LEU A 32 10.21 2.83 0.87
N PRO A 33 10.77 3.78 1.64
CA PRO A 33 10.51 3.87 3.07
C PRO A 33 9.03 4.16 3.34
N ALA A 34 8.54 3.60 4.45
CA ALA A 34 7.18 3.85 4.91
C ALA A 34 6.94 5.36 5.10
N ILE A 35 5.72 5.80 4.82
CA ILE A 35 5.33 7.17 5.16
C ILE A 35 5.28 7.31 6.69
N GLY A 36 5.51 8.53 7.19
CA GLY A 36 5.45 8.83 8.61
C GLY A 36 4.07 8.55 9.24
N ASN A 37 3.98 8.72 10.55
CA ASN A 37 2.76 8.55 11.31
C ASN A 37 2.43 9.84 12.07
N THR A 38 1.19 10.30 11.96
CA THR A 38 0.68 11.51 12.62
C THR A 38 -0.42 11.21 13.63
N VAL A 39 -0.60 9.95 14.01
CA VAL A 39 -1.59 9.53 15.00
C VAL A 39 -1.19 10.05 16.37
N ASP A 40 -2.12 10.74 17.01
CA ASP A 40 -2.10 11.07 18.42
C ASP A 40 -3.00 10.07 19.16
N ALA A 41 -2.36 9.17 19.92
CA ALA A 41 -3.04 8.12 20.66
C ALA A 41 -3.75 8.63 21.93
N GLU A 42 -3.34 9.79 22.47
CA GLU A 42 -3.98 10.37 23.67
C GLU A 42 -5.33 10.99 23.32
N THR A 43 -5.45 11.55 22.11
CA THR A 43 -6.69 12.20 21.66
C THR A 43 -7.47 11.38 20.64
N GLY A 44 -6.88 10.31 20.10
CA GLY A 44 -7.48 9.51 19.03
C GLY A 44 -7.63 10.29 17.74
N THR A 45 -6.73 11.24 17.47
CA THR A 45 -6.77 12.08 16.27
C THR A 45 -5.55 11.84 15.39
N PHE A 46 -5.56 12.40 14.18
CA PHE A 46 -4.43 12.40 13.27
C PHE A 46 -4.53 13.60 12.32
N THR A 47 -3.42 14.00 11.72
CA THR A 47 -3.39 15.12 10.77
C THR A 47 -3.12 14.65 9.35
N ASN A 48 -3.84 15.20 8.38
CA ASN A 48 -3.55 15.00 6.95
C ASN A 48 -2.39 15.91 6.46
N SER A 49 -1.36 16.09 7.29
CA SER A 49 -0.19 16.95 6.99
C SER A 49 0.88 16.24 6.15
N ILE A 50 0.81 14.91 6.10
CA ILE A 50 1.57 14.04 5.21
C ILE A 50 0.61 13.33 4.24
N GLY A 51 1.15 12.68 3.21
CA GLY A 51 0.33 12.04 2.19
C GLY A 51 0.07 12.97 1.01
N ALA A 52 -0.84 12.55 0.15
CA ALA A 52 -1.34 13.38 -0.94
C ALA A 52 -2.84 13.08 -1.12
N PRO A 53 -3.67 14.10 -1.40
CA PRO A 53 -5.09 13.88 -1.65
C PRO A 53 -5.33 13.13 -2.97
N GLU A 54 -4.36 13.16 -3.89
CA GLU A 54 -4.42 12.51 -5.19
C GLU A 54 -3.01 12.09 -5.62
N LEU A 55 -2.91 10.94 -6.28
CA LEU A 55 -1.70 10.47 -6.96
C LEU A 55 -2.08 10.08 -8.39
N ILE A 56 -1.49 10.75 -9.38
CA ILE A 56 -1.71 10.47 -10.80
C ILE A 56 -0.35 10.17 -11.43
N THR A 57 -0.27 9.08 -12.17
CA THR A 57 0.89 8.78 -13.01
C THR A 57 0.52 7.85 -14.15
N VAL A 58 1.43 7.73 -15.12
CA VAL A 58 1.42 6.68 -16.14
C VAL A 58 2.59 5.75 -15.81
N TRP A 59 2.32 4.45 -15.76
CA TRP A 59 3.32 3.45 -15.44
C TRP A 59 3.32 2.34 -16.50
N THR A 60 4.51 1.83 -16.80
CA THR A 60 4.73 0.71 -17.71
C THR A 60 5.52 -0.35 -16.95
N ASP A 61 5.09 -1.60 -17.04
CA ASP A 61 5.79 -2.72 -16.44
C ASP A 61 7.16 -2.92 -17.12
N PRO A 62 8.29 -2.71 -16.41
CA PRO A 62 9.62 -2.86 -16.98
C PRO A 62 9.99 -4.32 -17.27
N GLU A 63 9.23 -5.27 -16.71
CA GLU A 63 9.46 -6.72 -16.81
C GLU A 63 8.28 -7.39 -17.54
N PHE A 64 7.60 -6.65 -18.41
CA PHE A 64 6.49 -7.17 -19.19
C PHE A 64 6.97 -8.21 -20.21
N ASP A 65 6.39 -9.41 -20.14
CA ASP A 65 6.56 -10.44 -21.16
C ASP A 65 5.19 -10.71 -21.81
N PRO A 66 5.00 -10.38 -23.10
CA PRO A 66 3.74 -10.59 -23.80
C PRO A 66 3.38 -12.08 -24.00
N SER A 67 4.31 -13.01 -23.76
CA SER A 67 4.06 -14.44 -23.86
C SER A 67 3.39 -15.03 -22.60
N LEU A 68 3.38 -14.28 -21.49
CA LEU A 68 2.88 -14.77 -20.20
C LEU A 68 1.49 -14.21 -19.89
N SER A 69 0.58 -15.08 -19.46
CA SER A 69 -0.68 -14.66 -18.85
C SER A 69 -0.40 -13.93 -17.55
N ALA A 70 -0.95 -12.72 -17.41
CA ALA A 70 -0.71 -11.86 -16.26
C ALA A 70 -1.97 -11.13 -15.84
N PHE A 71 -2.00 -10.64 -14.60
CA PHE A 71 -3.01 -9.71 -14.13
C PHE A 71 -2.36 -8.58 -13.31
N TYR A 72 -3.03 -7.44 -13.30
CA TYR A 72 -2.57 -6.25 -12.62
C TYR A 72 -3.71 -5.66 -11.80
N TYR A 73 -3.43 -5.28 -10.56
CA TYR A 73 -4.32 -4.42 -9.79
C TYR A 73 -3.52 -3.33 -9.08
N ALA A 74 -4.12 -2.16 -8.92
CA ALA A 74 -3.55 -1.09 -8.11
C ALA A 74 -3.93 -1.32 -6.65
N ARG A 75 -2.95 -1.10 -5.76
CA ARG A 75 -3.13 -1.05 -4.31
C ARG A 75 -2.65 0.31 -3.84
N VAL A 76 -3.48 1.01 -3.07
CA VAL A 76 -3.15 2.31 -2.48
C VAL A 76 -3.08 2.15 -0.97
N LEU A 77 -2.11 2.83 -0.35
CA LEU A 77 -1.94 2.89 1.10
C LEU A 77 -2.30 4.29 1.58
N GLU A 78 -3.20 4.38 2.56
CA GLU A 78 -3.46 5.64 3.27
C GLU A 78 -2.31 5.96 4.23
N ILE A 79 -2.24 7.18 4.73
CA ILE A 79 -1.40 7.48 5.89
C ILE A 79 -1.92 6.70 7.11
N PRO A 80 -1.09 6.42 8.13
CA PRO A 80 -1.56 5.75 9.33
C PRO A 80 -2.69 6.52 10.01
N THR A 81 -3.73 5.80 10.42
CA THR A 81 -4.90 6.31 11.14
C THR A 81 -5.02 5.62 12.51
N PRO A 82 -5.72 6.24 13.49
CA PRO A 82 -5.91 5.63 14.81
C PRO A 82 -6.64 4.29 14.69
N ARG A 83 -6.17 3.29 15.44
CA ARG A 83 -6.90 2.02 15.57
C ARG A 83 -8.19 2.20 16.37
N TRP A 84 -9.14 1.29 16.17
CA TRP A 84 -10.39 1.27 16.94
C TRP A 84 -10.17 1.22 18.46
N THR A 85 -9.12 0.52 18.91
CA THR A 85 -8.73 0.44 20.33
C THR A 85 -8.37 1.79 20.92
N VAL A 86 -7.79 2.70 20.12
CA VAL A 86 -7.48 4.07 20.55
C VAL A 86 -8.77 4.86 20.74
N TYR A 87 -9.73 4.75 19.81
CA TYR A 87 -11.02 5.41 19.97
C TYR A 87 -11.76 4.93 21.22
N ASP A 88 -11.71 3.64 21.54
CA ASP A 88 -12.31 3.10 22.76
C ASP A 88 -11.61 3.60 24.02
N ALA A 89 -10.27 3.55 24.06
CA ALA A 89 -9.49 4.05 25.19
C ALA A 89 -9.80 5.53 25.50
N VAL A 90 -9.83 6.38 24.47
CA VAL A 90 -10.19 7.81 24.60
C VAL A 90 -11.64 7.99 25.06
N ARG A 91 -12.56 7.17 24.54
CA ARG A 91 -13.99 7.26 24.86
C ARG A 91 -14.30 6.83 26.29
N PHE A 92 -13.62 5.80 26.78
CA PHE A 92 -13.86 5.21 28.11
C PHE A 92 -12.90 5.74 29.18
N GLY A 93 -11.84 6.44 28.80
CA GLY A 93 -10.80 6.92 29.71
C GLY A 93 -9.90 5.80 30.22
N ASP A 94 -9.74 4.73 29.44
CA ASP A 94 -8.90 3.58 29.78
C ASP A 94 -7.45 3.80 29.31
N GLU A 95 -6.49 3.28 30.08
CA GLU A 95 -5.09 3.24 29.66
C GLU A 95 -4.87 2.04 28.73
N MET A 96 -4.30 2.32 27.55
CA MET A 96 -3.98 1.28 26.59
C MET A 96 -2.63 0.63 26.96
N PRO A 97 -2.51 -0.71 26.98
CA PRO A 97 -1.22 -1.36 27.20
C PRO A 97 -0.19 -0.96 26.14
N ASP A 98 1.08 -0.84 26.55
CA ASP A 98 2.18 -0.37 25.69
C ASP A 98 2.45 -1.27 24.48
N ASP A 99 2.04 -2.55 24.54
CA ASP A 99 2.22 -3.52 23.46
C ASP A 99 1.10 -3.47 22.40
N VAL A 100 0.03 -2.70 22.63
CA VAL A 100 -1.08 -2.57 21.69
C VAL A 100 -0.76 -1.51 20.63
N PRO A 101 -0.85 -1.84 19.33
CA PRO A 101 -0.64 -0.84 18.28
C PRO A 101 -1.67 0.27 18.34
N THR A 102 -1.20 1.52 18.34
CA THR A 102 -2.05 2.73 18.36
C THR A 102 -2.56 3.12 16.97
N SER A 103 -1.96 2.59 15.91
CA SER A 103 -2.27 2.97 14.54
C SER A 103 -2.42 1.77 13.61
N THR A 104 -3.13 1.99 12.52
CA THR A 104 -3.29 1.04 11.41
C THR A 104 -3.08 1.79 10.11
N GLN A 105 -2.80 1.06 9.04
CA GLN A 105 -2.68 1.62 7.71
C GLN A 105 -3.70 0.97 6.79
N GLU A 106 -4.64 1.78 6.32
CA GLU A 106 -5.71 1.33 5.44
C GLU A 106 -5.20 1.10 4.02
N ARG A 107 -5.88 0.18 3.31
CA ARG A 107 -5.50 -0.25 1.97
C ARG A 107 -6.73 -0.32 1.08
N ALA A 108 -6.66 0.36 -0.06
CA ALA A 108 -7.65 0.22 -1.12
C ALA A 108 -7.06 -0.62 -2.27
N TYR A 109 -7.89 -1.43 -2.91
CA TYR A 109 -7.53 -2.28 -4.04
C TYR A 109 -8.49 -2.06 -5.19
N THR A 110 -7.98 -2.03 -6.41
CA THR A 110 -8.83 -2.01 -7.60
C THR A 110 -9.20 -3.44 -8.01
N SER A 111 -10.22 -3.56 -8.85
CA SER A 111 -10.43 -4.79 -9.63
C SER A 111 -9.19 -5.08 -10.48
N PRO A 112 -8.85 -6.37 -10.69
CA PRO A 112 -7.74 -6.74 -11.55
C PRO A 112 -8.08 -6.55 -13.03
N ILE A 113 -7.08 -6.12 -13.79
CA ILE A 113 -7.07 -6.12 -15.26
C ILE A 113 -6.25 -7.32 -15.69
N TRP A 114 -6.83 -8.16 -16.54
CA TRP A 114 -6.19 -9.38 -17.05
C TRP A 114 -5.55 -9.14 -18.40
N TYR A 115 -4.38 -9.69 -18.59
CA TYR A 115 -3.68 -9.79 -19.86
C TYR A 115 -3.61 -11.26 -20.27
N THR A 116 -4.17 -11.56 -21.43
CA THR A 116 -4.08 -12.87 -22.08
C THR A 116 -3.20 -12.71 -23.31
N PRO A 117 -2.12 -13.50 -23.46
CA PRO A 117 -1.32 -13.53 -24.67
C PRO A 117 -2.20 -13.80 -25.90
N SER A 118 -1.99 -13.06 -26.98
CA SER A 118 -2.65 -13.36 -28.25
C SER A 118 -2.11 -14.69 -28.79
N GLU A 119 -3.00 -15.58 -29.26
CA GLU A 119 -2.56 -16.76 -30.02
C GLU A 119 -1.81 -16.27 -31.28
N GLY A 120 -0.55 -16.70 -31.41
CA GLY A 120 0.28 -16.44 -32.59
C GLY A 120 -0.08 -17.35 -33.76
#